data_AF-A0A316PT96-F1
#
_entry.id   AF-A0A316PT96-F1
#
_cell.length_a   1.000
_cell.length_b   1.000
_cell.length_c   1.000
_cell.angle_alpha   90.00
_cell.angle_beta   90.00
_cell.angle_gamma   90.00
#
_symmetry.space_group_name_H-M   'P 1'
#
loop_
_entity.id
_entity.type
_entity.pdbx_description
1 polymer ?
#
loop_
_entity_poly.entity_id
_entity_poly.type
_entity_poly.pdbx_seq_one_letter_code
_entity_poly.pdbx_strand_id
1 'polypeptide(L)'
;MTRKKKIAIWTAVLAVLIGIVVALRLVGWNQTYGLSAEVIAGERTPTAEETIRLYFYYSNRQNWEKAKKLLGAHCDDVLSEGYFEDLNMLGALKLLEMQDDGVWETPEEIGTYYQVWDYNVTYNQSVLYAASWETRKSECYRFILAQERQDGPWMIYSIGHG
;
A
#
# COMPACT_ATOMS: atom_id res chain seq x y z
N MET A 1 -9.62 -38.20 29.38
CA MET A 1 -9.85 -37.78 27.97
C MET A 1 -8.87 -38.51 27.06
N THR A 2 -9.33 -39.16 25.99
CA THR A 2 -8.48 -40.00 25.12
C THR A 2 -7.64 -39.16 24.14
N ARG A 3 -6.47 -39.69 23.72
CA ARG A 3 -5.55 -39.01 22.80
C ARG A 3 -6.23 -38.54 21.49
N LYS A 4 -7.16 -39.36 20.97
CA LYS A 4 -7.99 -39.03 19.79
C LYS A 4 -8.92 -37.82 20.01
N LYS A 5 -9.54 -37.70 21.19
CA LYS A 5 -10.39 -36.53 21.53
C LYS A 5 -9.57 -35.25 21.66
N LYS A 6 -8.36 -35.31 22.22
CA LYS A 6 -7.45 -34.15 22.26
C LYS A 6 -7.05 -33.68 20.87
N ILE A 7 -6.66 -34.60 19.98
CA ILE A 7 -6.29 -34.27 18.60
C ILE A 7 -7.45 -33.59 17.88
N ALA A 8 -8.66 -34.16 17.95
CA ALA A 8 -9.84 -33.58 17.30
C ALA A 8 -10.15 -32.14 17.79
N ILE A 9 -10.03 -31.90 19.10
CA ILE A 9 -10.23 -30.56 19.68
C ILE A 9 -9.15 -29.59 19.17
N TRP A 10 -7.88 -29.99 19.19
CA TRP A 10 -6.79 -29.14 18.69
C TRP A 10 -6.92 -28.83 17.20
N THR A 11 -7.35 -29.80 16.38
CA THR A 11 -7.62 -29.58 14.96
C THR A 11 -8.77 -28.59 14.76
N ALA A 12 -9.85 -28.70 15.54
CA ALA A 12 -10.97 -27.76 15.47
C ALA A 12 -10.55 -26.34 15.89
N VAL A 13 -9.76 -26.21 16.96
CA VAL A 13 -9.21 -24.92 17.40
C VAL A 13 -8.34 -24.28 16.32
N LEU A 14 -7.44 -25.07 15.71
CA LEU A 14 -6.58 -24.58 14.63
C LEU A 14 -7.40 -24.11 13.41
N ALA A 15 -8.44 -24.85 13.04
CA ALA A 15 -9.32 -24.48 11.93
C ALA A 15 -10.05 -23.15 12.19
N VAL A 16 -10.55 -22.93 13.41
CA VAL A 16 -11.19 -21.66 13.80
C VAL A 16 -10.18 -20.50 13.75
N LEU A 17 -8.97 -20.69 14.27
CA LEU A 17 -7.93 -19.66 14.23
C LEU A 17 -7.54 -19.27 12.81
N ILE A 18 -7.37 -20.25 11.91
CA ILE A 18 -7.09 -20.01 10.49
C ILE A 18 -8.28 -19.28 9.84
N GLY A 19 -9.51 -19.72 10.12
CA GLY A 19 -10.73 -19.10 9.58
C GLY A 19 -10.85 -17.62 9.96
N ILE A 20 -10.54 -17.27 11.21
CA ILE A 20 -10.50 -15.88 11.67
C ILE A 20 -9.45 -15.10 10.88
N VAL A 21 -8.21 -15.60 10.81
CA VAL A 21 -7.13 -14.92 10.07
C VAL A 21 -7.51 -14.64 8.60
N VAL A 22 -8.10 -15.62 7.91
CA VAL A 22 -8.55 -15.46 6.53
C VAL A 22 -9.67 -14.43 6.41
N ALA A 23 -10.67 -14.48 7.29
CA ALA A 23 -11.79 -13.53 7.27
C ALA A 23 -11.32 -12.07 7.45
N LEU A 24 -10.32 -11.84 8.28
CA LEU A 24 -9.76 -10.52 8.51
C LEU A 24 -8.95 -10.02 7.30
N ARG A 25 -8.30 -10.93 6.58
CA ARG A 25 -7.55 -10.61 5.35
C ARG A 25 -8.44 -10.24 4.16
N LEU A 26 -9.62 -10.86 4.04
CA LEU A 26 -10.54 -10.60 2.93
C LEU A 26 -10.95 -9.12 2.81
N VAL A 27 -11.06 -8.42 3.94
CA VAL A 27 -11.41 -7.00 3.95
C VAL A 27 -10.32 -6.15 3.27
N GLY A 28 -9.05 -6.40 3.57
CA GLY A 28 -7.93 -5.71 2.92
C GLY A 28 -7.74 -6.10 1.46
N TRP A 29 -7.92 -7.39 1.12
CA TRP A 29 -7.82 -7.89 -0.25
C TRP A 29 -8.92 -7.41 -1.18
N ASN A 30 -10.10 -7.07 -0.67
CA ASN A 30 -11.19 -6.57 -1.51
C ASN A 30 -11.16 -5.05 -1.70
N GLN A 31 -10.21 -4.33 -1.09
CA GLN A 31 -10.05 -2.90 -1.33
C GLN A 31 -9.44 -2.66 -2.72
N THR A 32 -10.16 -1.86 -3.51
CA THR A 32 -9.71 -1.33 -4.80
C THR A 32 -9.20 0.11 -4.68
N TYR A 33 -9.37 0.75 -3.52
CA TYR A 33 -9.03 2.16 -3.31
C TYR A 33 -9.59 3.07 -4.40
N GLY A 34 -10.81 2.82 -4.87
CA GLY A 34 -11.44 3.62 -5.92
C GLY A 34 -10.81 3.48 -7.32
N LEU A 35 -9.88 2.55 -7.52
CA LEU A 35 -9.31 2.26 -8.83
C LEU A 35 -10.35 1.63 -9.76
N SER A 36 -10.34 2.08 -11.02
CA SER A 36 -11.10 1.45 -12.10
C SER A 36 -10.50 0.10 -12.50
N ALA A 37 -11.32 -0.76 -13.11
CA ALA A 37 -10.87 -2.06 -13.60
C ALA A 37 -9.77 -1.93 -14.68
N GLU A 38 -9.88 -0.93 -15.55
CA GLU A 38 -8.91 -0.65 -16.63
C GLU A 38 -7.52 -0.34 -16.07
N VAL A 39 -7.43 0.46 -15.00
CA VAL A 39 -6.15 0.79 -14.34
C VAL A 39 -5.56 -0.43 -13.65
N ILE A 40 -6.39 -1.24 -12.98
CA ILE A 40 -5.93 -2.48 -12.33
C ILE A 40 -5.43 -3.50 -13.37
N ALA A 41 -6.11 -3.58 -14.52
CA ALA A 41 -5.73 -4.44 -15.63
C ALA A 41 -4.48 -3.93 -16.37
N GLY A 42 -4.12 -2.65 -16.21
CA GLY A 42 -3.02 -2.01 -16.92
C GLY A 42 -3.38 -1.60 -18.35
N GLU A 43 -4.67 -1.50 -18.67
CA GLU A 43 -5.18 -1.09 -19.98
C GLU A 43 -5.10 0.43 -20.18
N ARG A 44 -5.07 1.19 -19.08
CA ARG A 44 -4.90 2.64 -19.06
C ARG A 44 -3.76 3.04 -18.14
N THR A 45 -2.97 4.03 -18.58
CA THR A 45 -1.96 4.69 -17.74
C THR A 45 -2.62 5.36 -16.53
N PRO A 46 -2.20 5.04 -15.29
CA PRO A 46 -2.74 5.67 -14.08
C PRO A 46 -2.33 7.15 -14.00
N THR A 47 -3.17 7.97 -13.36
CA THR A 47 -2.78 9.32 -12.88
C THR A 47 -1.81 9.23 -11.71
N ALA A 48 -1.21 10.35 -11.29
CA ALA A 48 -0.35 10.40 -10.10
C ALA A 48 -1.05 9.84 -8.85
N GLU A 49 -2.28 10.28 -8.61
CA GLU A 49 -3.11 9.79 -7.51
C GLU A 49 -3.42 8.28 -7.63
N GLU A 50 -3.74 7.81 -8.83
CA GLU A 50 -4.02 6.39 -9.08
C GLU A 50 -2.76 5.53 -8.93
N THR A 51 -1.58 6.06 -9.20
CA THR A 51 -0.30 5.39 -8.93
C THR A 51 -0.12 5.14 -7.43
N ILE A 52 -0.43 6.12 -6.58
CA ILE A 52 -0.44 5.92 -5.11
C ILE A 52 -1.46 4.84 -4.74
N ARG A 53 -2.70 4.95 -5.23
CA ARG A 53 -3.76 3.95 -4.96
C ARG A 53 -3.36 2.54 -5.43
N LEU A 54 -2.67 2.42 -6.57
CA LEU A 54 -2.12 1.16 -7.09
C LEU A 54 -1.02 0.59 -6.18
N TYR A 55 -0.17 1.45 -5.61
CA TYR A 55 0.84 1.03 -4.65
C TYR A 55 0.20 0.39 -3.41
N PHE A 56 -0.86 1.00 -2.85
CA PHE A 56 -1.63 0.41 -1.76
C PHE A 56 -2.35 -0.89 -2.19
N TYR A 57 -2.93 -0.90 -3.39
CA TYR A 57 -3.63 -2.05 -3.96
C TYR A 57 -2.71 -3.29 -4.09
N TYR A 58 -1.50 -3.10 -4.61
CA TYR A 58 -0.52 -4.18 -4.76
C TYR A 58 0.10 -4.58 -3.42
N SER A 59 0.39 -3.62 -2.55
CA SER A 59 0.95 -3.88 -1.22
C SER A 59 0.01 -4.73 -0.36
N ASN A 60 -1.30 -4.44 -0.35
CA ASN A 60 -2.27 -5.26 0.39
C ASN A 60 -2.42 -6.69 -0.13
N ARG A 61 -2.14 -6.91 -1.40
CA ARG A 61 -2.14 -8.23 -2.06
C ARG A 61 -0.78 -8.92 -2.02
N GLN A 62 0.20 -8.31 -1.35
CA GLN A 62 1.58 -8.79 -1.30
C GLN A 62 2.19 -9.01 -2.70
N ASN A 63 1.72 -8.25 -3.70
CA ASN A 63 2.28 -8.27 -5.04
C ASN A 63 3.44 -7.28 -5.12
N TRP A 64 4.53 -7.63 -4.42
CA TRP A 64 5.68 -6.76 -4.24
C TRP A 64 6.39 -6.44 -5.55
N GLU A 65 6.38 -7.37 -6.50
CA GLU A 65 6.93 -7.12 -7.84
C GLU A 65 6.21 -5.97 -8.54
N LYS A 66 4.87 -5.93 -8.48
CA LYS A 66 4.09 -4.83 -9.07
C LYS A 66 4.20 -3.54 -8.24
N ALA A 67 4.23 -3.63 -6.91
CA ALA A 67 4.41 -2.47 -6.05
C ALA A 67 5.78 -1.78 -6.31
N LYS A 68 6.86 -2.57 -6.38
CA LYS A 68 8.22 -2.09 -6.69
C LYS A 68 8.33 -1.43 -8.05
N LYS A 69 7.59 -1.91 -9.06
CA LYS A 69 7.55 -1.25 -10.38
C LYS A 69 6.91 0.14 -10.39
N LEU A 70 6.22 0.53 -9.32
CA LEU A 70 5.67 1.88 -9.17
C LEU A 70 6.63 2.83 -8.45
N LEU A 71 7.74 2.30 -7.91
CA LEU A 71 8.71 3.03 -7.12
C LEU A 71 9.87 3.43 -8.04
N GLY A 72 10.25 4.70 -7.98
CA GLY A 72 11.42 5.23 -8.67
C GLY A 72 12.70 4.81 -7.95
N ALA A 73 13.84 5.01 -8.61
CA ALA A 73 15.15 4.57 -8.11
C ALA A 73 15.50 5.12 -6.71
N HIS A 74 14.99 6.30 -6.33
CA HIS A 74 15.22 6.90 -5.02
C HIS A 74 14.38 6.28 -3.88
N CYS A 75 13.30 5.58 -4.21
CA CYS A 75 12.49 4.85 -3.24
C CYS A 75 13.09 3.47 -2.89
N ASP A 76 13.90 2.89 -3.77
CA ASP A 76 14.51 1.56 -3.53
C ASP A 76 15.39 1.58 -2.27
N ASP A 77 16.04 2.71 -1.96
CA ASP A 77 16.84 2.88 -0.74
C ASP A 77 15.97 2.92 0.52
N VAL A 78 14.85 3.67 0.50
CA VAL A 78 13.90 3.80 1.64
C VAL A 78 13.25 2.47 2.01
N LEU A 79 13.10 1.58 1.03
CA LEU A 79 12.40 0.31 1.17
C LEU A 79 13.34 -0.89 1.37
N SER A 80 14.65 -0.65 1.35
CA SER A 80 15.68 -1.67 1.55
C SER A 80 15.85 -2.09 3.02
N GLU A 81 15.39 -1.28 3.97
CA GLU A 81 15.50 -1.55 5.42
C GLU A 81 14.11 -1.74 6.05
N GLY A 82 13.59 -2.97 6.05
CA GLY A 82 12.55 -3.43 7.00
C GLY A 82 11.09 -3.01 6.74
N TYR A 83 10.81 -1.99 5.93
CA TYR A 83 9.45 -1.46 5.74
C TYR A 83 8.43 -2.50 5.21
N PHE A 84 8.90 -3.47 4.41
CA PHE A 84 8.07 -4.55 3.89
C PHE A 84 8.01 -5.78 4.80
N GLU A 85 8.98 -5.96 5.70
CA GLU A 85 8.99 -7.09 6.66
C GLU A 85 7.99 -6.85 7.80
N ASP A 86 7.72 -5.59 8.14
CA ASP A 86 6.68 -5.20 9.12
C ASP A 86 5.25 -5.31 8.57
N LEU A 87 5.07 -5.32 7.24
CA LEU A 87 3.84 -5.77 6.57
C LEU A 87 3.76 -7.30 6.57
N ASN A 88 3.82 -7.87 7.78
CA ASN A 88 3.64 -9.30 8.03
C ASN A 88 2.29 -9.79 7.47
N MET A 89 2.08 -11.11 7.38
CA MET A 89 0.90 -11.81 6.84
C MET A 89 -0.47 -11.37 7.41
N LEU A 90 -0.52 -10.43 8.35
CA LEU A 90 -1.72 -9.94 9.03
C LEU A 90 -1.93 -8.42 8.94
N GLY A 91 -1.00 -7.66 8.34
CA GLY A 91 -1.15 -6.21 8.13
C GLY A 91 -1.97 -5.89 6.87
N ALA A 92 -2.90 -4.95 6.98
CA ALA A 92 -3.61 -4.36 5.85
C ALA A 92 -3.47 -2.83 5.92
N LEU A 93 -2.90 -2.25 4.87
CA LEU A 93 -2.88 -0.81 4.67
C LEU A 93 -4.29 -0.34 4.34
N LYS A 94 -4.72 0.75 4.96
CA LYS A 94 -5.99 1.43 4.69
C LYS A 94 -5.64 2.88 4.43
N LEU A 95 -5.83 3.29 3.18
CA LEU A 95 -5.82 4.69 2.80
C LEU A 95 -7.01 5.38 3.48
N LEU A 96 -6.72 6.40 4.28
CA LEU A 96 -7.74 7.18 4.98
C LEU A 96 -8.01 8.49 4.25
N GLU A 97 -6.95 9.17 3.86
CA GLU A 97 -7.02 10.47 3.20
C GLU A 97 -5.83 10.63 2.24
N MET A 98 -6.09 11.35 1.16
CA MET A 98 -5.07 11.80 0.21
C MET A 98 -5.40 13.23 -0.15
N GLN A 99 -4.48 14.12 0.16
CA GLN A 99 -4.56 15.54 -0.16
C GLN A 99 -3.52 15.85 -1.23
N ASP A 100 -3.98 16.45 -2.33
CA ASP A 100 -3.13 17.01 -3.38
C ASP A 100 -2.61 18.36 -2.89
N ASP A 101 -1.30 18.42 -2.64
CA ASP A 101 -0.60 19.65 -2.24
C ASP A 101 -0.12 20.47 -3.46
N GLY A 102 -0.36 19.96 -4.66
CA GLY A 102 -0.14 20.63 -5.92
C GLY A 102 1.12 20.18 -6.66
N VAL A 103 1.40 20.91 -7.74
CA VAL A 103 2.59 20.72 -8.56
C VAL A 103 3.78 21.31 -7.81
N TRP A 104 4.84 20.51 -7.65
CA TRP A 104 6.07 21.02 -7.08
C TRP A 104 6.72 21.99 -8.09
N GLU A 105 6.85 23.24 -7.67
CA GLU A 105 7.26 24.37 -8.53
C GLU A 105 8.73 24.27 -9.02
N THR A 106 9.56 23.42 -8.42
CA THR A 106 10.98 23.23 -8.75
C THR A 106 11.36 21.77 -9.05
N PRO A 107 10.79 21.13 -10.10
CA PRO A 107 11.10 19.73 -10.46
C PRO A 107 12.60 19.48 -10.70
N GLU A 108 13.30 20.52 -11.15
CA GLU A 108 14.74 20.52 -11.46
C GLU A 108 15.62 20.23 -10.24
N GLU A 109 15.13 20.49 -9.02
CA GLU A 109 15.83 20.18 -7.76
C GLU A 109 15.90 18.67 -7.48
N ILE A 110 15.06 17.88 -8.17
CA ILE A 110 14.91 16.43 -7.97
C ILE A 110 15.53 15.65 -9.15
N GLY A 111 15.69 16.29 -10.30
CA GLY A 111 16.30 15.72 -11.51
C GLY A 111 15.66 16.23 -12.79
N THR A 112 15.90 15.55 -13.92
CA THR A 112 15.25 15.83 -15.20
C THR A 112 13.86 15.19 -15.24
N TYR A 113 12.92 15.72 -14.47
CA TYR A 113 11.50 15.31 -14.51
C TYR A 113 10.67 16.37 -15.24
N TYR A 114 9.73 15.91 -16.06
CA TYR A 114 8.77 16.77 -16.74
C TYR A 114 7.79 17.41 -15.75
N GLN A 115 7.33 16.63 -14.78
CA GLN A 115 6.40 17.10 -13.76
C GLN A 115 6.58 16.33 -12.46
N VAL A 116 6.43 17.04 -11.34
CA VAL A 116 6.48 16.45 -10.00
C VAL A 116 5.27 16.94 -9.19
N TRP A 117 4.58 16.01 -8.54
CA TRP A 117 3.40 16.27 -7.72
C TRP A 117 3.65 15.82 -6.30
N ASP A 118 3.02 16.53 -5.36
CA ASP A 118 3.13 16.27 -3.95
C ASP A 118 1.77 15.89 -3.37
N TYR A 119 1.76 14.81 -2.60
CA TYR A 119 0.58 14.31 -1.92
C TYR A 119 0.86 14.05 -0.45
N ASN A 120 0.03 14.62 0.41
CA ASN A 120 -0.05 14.18 1.79
C ASN A 120 -1.02 12.99 1.88
N VAL A 121 -0.48 11.84 2.24
CA VAL A 121 -1.21 10.58 2.30
C VAL A 121 -1.28 10.12 3.74
N THR A 122 -2.48 10.10 4.29
CA THR A 122 -2.73 9.53 5.62
C THR A 122 -3.23 8.10 5.46
N TYR A 123 -2.50 7.15 6.01
CA TYR A 123 -2.88 5.74 6.00
C TYR A 123 -2.57 5.09 7.34
N ASN A 124 -3.26 3.98 7.65
CA ASN A 124 -2.94 3.23 8.84
C ASN A 124 -1.76 2.27 8.61
N GLN A 125 -0.87 2.22 9.59
CA GLN A 125 0.12 1.15 9.71
C GLN A 125 -0.32 0.27 10.87
N SER A 126 -1.20 -0.72 10.61
CA SER A 126 -1.67 -1.58 11.69
C SER A 126 -1.23 -3.02 11.51
N VAL A 127 -0.52 -3.49 12.53
CA VAL A 127 -0.28 -4.91 12.79
C VAL A 127 -1.61 -5.50 13.30
N LEU A 128 -2.13 -6.51 12.59
CA LEU A 128 -3.29 -7.37 12.93
C LEU A 128 -4.72 -6.81 12.79
N TYR A 129 -5.02 -5.59 13.25
CA TYR A 129 -6.38 -5.05 13.21
C TYR A 129 -6.32 -3.56 13.51
N ALA A 130 -6.55 -2.70 12.53
CA ALA A 130 -7.16 -1.41 12.83
C ALA A 130 -8.63 -1.59 12.50
N ALA A 131 -9.49 -1.53 13.52
CA ALA A 131 -10.92 -1.48 13.26
C ALA A 131 -11.20 -0.30 12.33
N SER A 132 -12.22 -0.40 11.47
CA SER A 132 -12.48 0.63 10.46
C SER A 132 -12.70 2.03 11.05
N TRP A 133 -13.02 2.12 12.33
CA TRP A 133 -13.22 3.35 13.12
C TRP A 133 -11.98 3.83 13.90
N GLU A 134 -10.88 3.08 13.93
CA GLU A 134 -9.72 3.39 14.78
C GLU A 134 -8.64 4.15 14.01
N THR A 135 -8.57 5.47 14.24
CA THR A 135 -7.60 6.40 13.65
C THR A 135 -6.30 6.53 14.45
N ARG A 136 -6.17 5.87 15.60
CA ARG A 136 -5.04 6.07 16.54
C ARG A 136 -3.65 5.64 16.03
N LYS A 137 -3.56 4.91 14.91
CA LYS A 137 -2.29 4.49 14.27
C LYS A 137 -2.22 4.92 12.80
N SER A 138 -2.82 6.06 12.47
CA SER A 138 -2.65 6.67 11.16
C SER A 138 -1.48 7.62 11.18
N GLU A 139 -0.61 7.49 10.19
CA GLU A 139 0.51 8.39 9.98
C GLU A 139 0.32 9.09 8.63
N CYS A 140 0.71 10.36 8.59
CA CYS A 140 0.73 11.14 7.37
C CYS A 140 2.13 11.06 6.78
N TYR A 141 2.20 10.61 5.53
CA TYR A 141 3.42 10.53 4.74
C TYR A 141 3.26 11.39 3.50
N ARG A 142 4.34 12.08 3.17
CA ARG A 142 4.50 12.82 1.93
C ARG A 142 4.89 11.83 0.82
N PHE A 143 4.11 11.81 -0.24
CA PHE A 143 4.37 11.03 -1.45
C PHE A 143 4.73 12.00 -2.58
N ILE A 144 5.96 11.87 -3.06
CA ILE A 144 6.46 12.67 -4.18
C ILE A 144 6.32 11.81 -5.43
N LEU A 145 5.53 12.26 -6.39
CA LEU A 145 5.25 11.57 -7.65
C LEU A 145 5.95 12.30 -8.78
N ALA A 146 6.68 11.58 -9.63
CA ALA A 146 7.43 12.16 -10.72
C ALA A 146 7.05 11.52 -12.06
N GLN A 147 7.03 12.34 -13.10
CA GLN A 147 6.84 11.93 -14.48
C GLN A 147 8.04 12.42 -15.29
N GLU A 148 8.78 11.50 -15.92
CA GLU A 148 10.03 11.84 -16.65
C GLU A 148 9.78 12.57 -17.97
N ARG A 149 8.63 12.31 -18.60
CA ARG A 149 8.25 12.89 -19.90
C ARG A 149 6.75 13.08 -19.98
N GLN A 150 6.31 13.99 -20.83
CA GLN A 150 4.89 14.17 -21.15
C GLN A 150 4.27 12.83 -21.55
N ASP A 151 3.11 12.51 -20.97
CA ASP A 151 2.37 11.25 -21.13
C ASP A 151 3.12 9.97 -20.71
N GLY A 152 4.23 10.11 -19.98
CA GLY A 152 4.95 8.99 -19.36
C GLY A 152 4.20 8.40 -18.15
N PRO A 153 4.58 7.22 -17.67
CA PRO A 153 4.04 6.69 -16.43
C PRO A 153 4.45 7.58 -15.24
N TRP A 154 3.54 7.71 -14.27
CA TRP A 154 3.86 8.30 -12.97
C TRP A 154 4.58 7.28 -12.09
N MET A 155 5.63 7.73 -11.41
CA MET A 155 6.44 6.94 -10.51
C MET A 155 6.49 7.60 -9.14
N ILE A 156 6.46 6.81 -8.07
CA ILE A 156 6.65 7.29 -6.69
C ILE A 156 8.15 7.49 -6.48
N TYR A 157 8.57 8.74 -6.44
CA TYR A 157 9.96 9.13 -6.26
C TYR A 157 10.42 9.00 -4.81
N SER A 158 9.57 9.39 -3.85
CA SER A 158 9.87 9.34 -2.43
C SER A 158 8.59 9.15 -1.61
N ILE A 159 8.74 8.47 -0.46
CA ILE A 159 7.72 8.32 0.58
C ILE A 159 8.42 8.64 1.91
N GLY A 160 7.95 9.64 2.66
CA GLY A 160 8.58 10.00 3.93
C GLY A 160 7.77 10.97 4.78
N HIS A 161 8.21 11.21 6.01
CA HIS A 161 7.75 12.36 6.79
C HIS A 161 8.51 13.57 6.25
N GLY A 162 7.78 14.52 5.65
CA GLY A 162 8.31 15.70 4.94
C GLY A 162 9.58 16.33 5.48
#